data_AF-W9DK31-F1
#
_entry.id   AF-W9DK31-F1
#
_cell.length_a   1.000
_cell.length_b   1.000
_cell.length_c   1.000
_cell.angle_alpha   90.00
_cell.angle_beta   90.00
_cell.angle_gamma   90.00
#
_symmetry.space_group_name_H-M   'P 1'
#
loop_
_entity.id
_entity.type
_entity.pdbx_description
1 polymer ?
#
loop_
_entity_poly.entity_id
_entity_poly.type
_entity_poly.pdbx_seq_one_letter_code
_entity_poly.pdbx_strand_id
1 'polypeptide(L)'
;MTSPDPYEADVAFDPVEIAAAARLDDDIAAVLAGSARPGSVDPDLVVLANAFRREPSASTYAAVERRVAEARPRDSRWRWSLAQVSAAVLGIVLVVHGVVNMVAGEWISTSLGEPYNQHAMIDGGLAFIAIGAAIAVASTRRRGLPLAVIVGVPLGLVMGGRGVHEIGVFAWGAVAHGSAGLAAIVLLVTYLIAWRYSHRRGREEPV
;
A
#
# COMPACT_ATOMS: atom_id res chain seq x y z
N MET A 1 50.63 -11.92 69.51
CA MET A 1 50.76 -10.80 68.56
C MET A 1 49.97 -11.18 67.32
N THR A 2 48.71 -10.77 67.24
CA THR A 2 47.85 -10.90 66.06
C THR A 2 48.01 -9.62 65.25
N SER A 3 48.42 -9.74 64.00
CA SER A 3 48.50 -8.62 63.05
C SER A 3 47.07 -8.11 62.79
N PRO A 4 46.78 -6.80 62.91
CA PRO A 4 45.47 -6.28 62.55
C PRO A 4 45.23 -6.47 61.05
N ASP A 5 44.02 -6.93 60.71
CA ASP A 5 43.57 -7.19 59.35
C ASP A 5 43.40 -5.84 58.62
N PRO A 6 44.12 -5.59 57.51
CA PRO A 6 44.10 -4.29 56.82
C PRO A 6 42.77 -3.97 56.13
N TYR A 7 41.77 -4.86 56.22
CA TYR A 7 40.45 -4.70 55.60
C TYR A 7 39.33 -4.25 56.57
N GLU A 8 39.59 -4.09 57.88
CA GLU A 8 38.65 -3.47 58.84
C GLU A 8 38.75 -1.93 58.85
N ALA A 9 38.92 -1.32 57.68
CA ALA A 9 38.63 0.10 57.54
C ALA A 9 37.11 0.24 57.40
N ASP A 10 36.47 0.78 58.44
CA ASP A 10 35.07 1.18 58.45
C ASP A 10 34.90 2.34 57.42
N VAL A 11 34.88 2.01 56.12
CA VAL A 11 34.71 2.98 55.04
C VAL A 11 33.24 3.38 55.06
N ALA A 12 32.93 4.39 55.86
CA ALA A 12 31.62 5.02 55.85
C ALA A 12 31.30 5.46 54.42
N PHE A 13 30.23 4.89 53.85
CA PHE A 13 29.76 5.24 52.50
C PHE A 13 29.50 6.74 52.40
N ASP A 14 29.86 7.34 51.26
CA ASP A 14 29.64 8.76 51.02
C ASP A 14 28.12 9.05 51.04
N PRO A 15 27.64 9.98 51.89
CA PRO A 15 26.24 10.41 51.90
C PRO A 15 25.71 10.83 50.52
N VAL A 16 26.58 11.36 49.65
CA VAL A 16 26.23 11.73 48.27
C VAL A 16 25.92 10.49 47.43
N GLU A 17 26.70 9.42 47.57
CA GLU A 17 26.47 8.15 46.88
C GLU A 17 25.18 7.49 47.37
N ILE A 18 24.92 7.51 48.69
CA ILE A 18 23.67 6.98 49.26
C ILE A 18 22.46 7.74 48.70
N ALA A 19 22.52 9.07 48.64
CA ALA A 19 21.44 9.89 48.09
C ALA A 19 21.26 9.68 46.58
N ALA A 20 22.33 9.40 45.84
CA ALA A 20 22.27 9.06 44.42
C ALA A 20 21.63 7.68 44.20
N ALA A 21 21.99 6.68 45.01
CA ALA A 21 21.40 5.35 44.96
C ALA A 21 19.90 5.37 45.28
N ALA A 22 19.49 6.12 46.32
CA ALA A 22 18.08 6.26 46.66
C ALA A 22 17.25 6.91 45.53
N ARG A 23 17.81 7.92 44.84
CA ARG A 23 17.15 8.53 43.67
C ARG A 23 17.03 7.56 42.50
N LEU A 24 18.06 6.74 42.27
CA LEU A 24 18.03 5.71 41.22
C LEU A 24 16.97 4.64 41.51
N ASP A 25 16.82 4.23 42.77
CA ASP A 25 15.77 3.29 43.18
C ASP A 25 14.37 3.87 42.97
N ASP A 26 14.16 5.15 43.29
CA ASP A 26 12.90 5.86 43.03
C ASP A 26 12.59 5.94 41.52
N ASP A 27 13.60 6.21 40.69
CA ASP A 27 13.47 6.26 39.23
C ASP A 27 13.15 4.87 38.66
N ILE A 28 13.81 3.81 39.13
CA ILE A 28 13.51 2.42 38.75
C ILE A 28 12.06 2.08 39.11
N ALA A 29 11.62 2.42 40.32
CA ALA A 29 10.25 2.16 40.77
C ALA A 29 9.23 2.92 39.92
N ALA A 30 9.47 4.19 39.62
CA ALA A 30 8.60 5.02 38.78
C ALA A 30 8.52 4.50 37.33
N VAL A 31 9.65 4.06 36.77
CA VAL A 31 9.66 3.43 35.46
C VAL A 31 8.93 2.08 35.51
N LEU A 32 9.18 1.20 36.48
CA LEU A 32 8.45 -0.09 36.55
C LEU A 32 6.94 0.10 36.73
N ALA A 33 6.51 1.11 37.49
CA ALA A 33 5.11 1.49 37.67
C ALA A 33 4.49 2.23 36.47
N GLY A 34 5.31 2.66 35.50
CA GLY A 34 4.84 3.43 34.34
C GLY A 34 4.42 4.88 34.67
N SER A 35 4.82 5.41 35.82
CA SER A 35 4.51 6.77 36.30
C SER A 35 5.62 7.79 35.99
N ALA A 36 6.77 7.34 35.46
CA ALA A 36 7.87 8.19 35.04
C ALA A 36 7.43 9.22 33.99
N ARG A 37 7.86 10.47 34.15
CA ARG A 37 7.57 11.53 33.16
C ARG A 37 8.46 11.32 31.93
N PRO A 38 7.95 11.57 30.71
CA PRO A 38 8.77 11.51 29.50
C PRO A 38 9.98 12.43 29.61
N GLY A 39 11.18 11.87 29.42
CA GLY A 39 12.45 12.61 29.49
C GLY A 39 12.97 12.92 30.90
N SER A 40 12.31 12.45 31.97
CA SER A 40 12.80 12.66 33.35
C SER A 40 13.69 11.53 33.88
N VAL A 41 13.81 10.42 33.15
CA VAL A 41 14.56 9.23 33.54
C VAL A 41 15.46 8.81 32.38
N ASP A 42 16.57 8.15 32.72
CA ASP A 42 17.51 7.56 31.76
C ASP A 42 16.77 6.71 30.69
N PRO A 43 16.98 6.98 29.39
CA PRO A 43 16.39 6.19 28.30
C PRO A 43 16.68 4.69 28.42
N ASP A 44 17.86 4.30 28.91
CA ASP A 44 18.28 2.91 29.00
C ASP A 44 17.49 2.16 30.09
N LEU A 45 17.14 2.85 31.19
CA LEU A 45 16.24 2.32 32.22
C LEU A 45 14.83 2.06 31.67
N VAL A 46 14.32 2.95 30.80
CA VAL A 46 13.02 2.78 30.16
C VAL A 46 13.02 1.56 29.23
N VAL A 47 14.10 1.37 28.46
CA VAL A 47 14.26 0.20 27.58
C VAL A 47 14.34 -1.10 28.39
N LEU A 48 15.16 -1.12 29.44
CA LEU A 48 15.34 -2.30 30.28
C LEU A 48 14.04 -2.67 31.02
N ALA A 49 13.35 -1.69 31.61
CA ALA A 49 12.10 -1.91 32.31
C ALA A 49 10.99 -2.42 31.38
N ASN A 50 10.92 -1.94 30.14
CA ASN A 50 9.98 -2.44 29.14
C ASN A 50 10.19 -3.93 28.81
N ALA A 51 11.42 -4.45 28.95
CA ALA A 51 11.70 -5.87 28.76
C ALA A 51 11.16 -6.76 29.91
N PHE A 52 10.97 -6.19 31.11
CA PHE A 52 10.51 -6.92 32.30
C PHE A 52 9.02 -6.71 32.63
N ARG A 53 8.33 -5.77 31.96
CA ARG A 53 6.89 -5.59 32.14
C ARG A 53 6.11 -6.73 31.50
N ARG A 54 5.30 -7.42 32.31
CA ARG A 54 4.37 -8.46 31.85
C ARG A 54 3.13 -7.89 31.16
N GLU A 55 2.77 -6.66 31.46
CA GLU A 55 1.62 -5.97 30.88
C GLU A 55 2.08 -4.68 30.17
N PRO A 56 1.70 -4.48 28.89
CA PRO A 56 1.99 -3.25 28.17
C PRO A 56 1.42 -2.03 28.91
N SER A 57 2.10 -0.88 28.89
CA SER A 57 1.57 0.32 29.51
C SER A 57 0.32 0.83 28.79
N ALA A 58 -0.50 1.59 29.51
CA ALA A 58 -1.65 2.29 28.94
C ALA A 58 -1.26 3.17 27.73
N SER A 59 -0.04 3.72 27.72
CA SER A 59 0.50 4.47 26.58
C SER A 59 0.79 3.59 25.35
N THR A 60 1.22 2.34 25.54
CA THR A 60 1.38 1.36 24.45
C THR A 60 0.03 0.96 23.89
N TYR A 61 -0.96 0.68 24.74
CA TYR A 61 -2.33 0.42 24.28
C TYR A 61 -2.90 1.60 23.51
N ALA A 62 -2.74 2.83 24.01
CA ALA A 62 -3.19 4.03 23.32
C ALA A 62 -2.45 4.26 21.99
N ALA A 63 -1.17 3.91 21.88
CA ALA A 63 -0.41 3.98 20.63
C ALA A 63 -0.87 2.93 19.60
N VAL A 64 -1.12 1.71 20.06
CA VAL A 64 -1.68 0.63 19.23
C VAL A 64 -3.09 0.99 18.78
N GLU A 65 -3.93 1.51 19.68
CA GLU A 65 -5.30 1.91 19.36
C GLU A 65 -5.33 3.06 18.37
N ARG A 66 -4.39 4.01 18.46
CA ARG A 66 -4.20 5.08 17.45
C ARG A 66 -3.84 4.50 16.08
N ARG A 67 -2.86 3.59 16.04
CA ARG A 67 -2.45 2.88 14.81
C ARG A 67 -3.59 2.06 14.21
N VAL A 68 -4.38 1.39 15.06
CA VAL A 68 -5.55 0.61 14.65
C VAL A 68 -6.67 1.52 14.17
N ALA A 69 -6.90 2.67 14.80
CA ALA A 69 -7.88 3.67 14.39
C ALA A 69 -7.50 4.36 13.06
N GLU A 70 -6.21 4.60 12.84
CA GLU A 70 -5.66 5.10 11.57
C GLU A 70 -5.74 4.05 10.46
N ALA A 71 -5.53 2.77 10.80
CA ALA A 71 -5.68 1.64 9.89
C ALA A 71 -7.16 1.28 9.62
N ARG A 72 -8.07 1.69 10.51
CA ARG A 72 -9.51 1.53 10.31
C ARG A 72 -9.90 2.40 9.12
N PRO A 73 -10.52 1.84 8.07
CA PRO A 73 -10.98 2.64 6.96
C PRO A 73 -11.98 3.64 7.53
N ARG A 74 -11.58 4.92 7.62
CA ARG A 74 -12.50 6.01 7.93
C ARG A 74 -13.70 5.84 6.99
N ASP A 75 -14.91 5.89 7.55
CA ASP A 75 -16.19 5.90 6.85
C ASP A 75 -16.29 7.10 5.90
N SER A 76 -15.45 7.11 4.87
CA SER A 76 -15.60 7.95 3.72
C SER A 76 -16.67 7.29 2.89
N ARG A 77 -17.82 7.96 2.79
CA ARG A 77 -18.78 7.82 1.69
C ARG A 77 -18.08 7.28 0.46
N TRP A 78 -18.64 6.23 -0.13
CA TRP A 78 -18.16 5.37 -1.21
C TRP A 78 -17.63 6.16 -2.44
N ARG A 79 -16.51 6.86 -2.27
CA ARG A 79 -15.92 7.74 -3.28
C ARG A 79 -14.75 7.00 -3.87
N TRP A 80 -15.00 6.39 -5.02
CA TRP A 80 -13.97 5.77 -5.84
C TRP A 80 -12.92 6.83 -6.19
N SER A 81 -11.65 6.49 -6.05
CA SER A 81 -10.59 7.38 -6.57
C SER A 81 -10.64 7.41 -8.09
N LEU A 82 -10.09 8.46 -8.70
CA LEU A 82 -9.97 8.54 -10.16
C LEU A 82 -9.27 7.29 -10.73
N ALA A 83 -8.22 6.80 -10.08
CA ALA A 83 -7.54 5.58 -10.49
C ALA A 83 -8.44 4.32 -10.45
N GLN A 84 -9.37 4.23 -9.49
CA GLN A 84 -10.35 3.13 -9.45
C GLN A 84 -11.35 3.25 -10.60
N VAL A 85 -11.85 4.45 -10.88
CA VAL A 85 -12.74 4.70 -12.01
C VAL A 85 -12.04 4.37 -13.32
N SER A 86 -10.80 4.83 -13.52
CA SER A 86 -10.02 4.56 -14.72
C SER A 86 -9.72 3.07 -14.90
N ALA A 87 -9.41 2.35 -13.81
CA ALA A 87 -9.23 0.90 -13.86
C ALA A 87 -10.52 0.19 -14.26
N ALA A 88 -11.66 0.59 -13.70
CA ALA A 88 -12.96 0.01 -14.07
C ALA A 88 -13.32 0.28 -15.53
N VAL A 89 -13.10 1.50 -16.02
CA VAL A 89 -13.30 1.85 -17.42
C VAL A 89 -12.44 0.99 -18.33
N LEU A 90 -11.14 0.84 -18.03
CA LEU A 90 -10.25 -0.03 -18.80
C LEU A 90 -10.75 -1.49 -18.79
N GLY A 91 -11.15 -2.00 -17.61
CA GLY A 91 -11.71 -3.34 -17.49
C GLY A 91 -12.97 -3.53 -18.36
N ILE A 92 -13.90 -2.57 -18.32
CA ILE A 92 -15.12 -2.59 -19.14
C ILE A 92 -14.79 -2.54 -20.63
N VAL A 93 -13.88 -1.66 -21.06
CA VAL A 93 -13.45 -1.56 -22.46
C VAL A 93 -12.90 -2.90 -22.96
N LEU A 94 -12.08 -3.59 -22.16
CA LEU A 94 -11.55 -4.91 -22.52
C LEU A 94 -12.65 -5.98 -22.57
N VAL A 95 -13.61 -5.97 -21.65
CA VAL A 95 -14.76 -6.89 -21.71
C VAL A 95 -15.57 -6.66 -22.99
N VAL A 96 -15.89 -5.41 -23.30
CA VAL A 96 -16.60 -5.05 -24.55
C VAL A 96 -15.80 -5.49 -25.76
N HIS A 97 -14.48 -5.29 -25.76
CA HIS A 97 -13.61 -5.73 -26.84
C HIS A 97 -13.69 -7.25 -27.05
N GLY A 98 -13.68 -8.02 -25.95
CA GLY A 98 -13.80 -9.47 -26.03
C GLY A 98 -15.16 -9.94 -26.54
N VAL A 99 -16.25 -9.30 -26.12
CA VAL A 99 -17.61 -9.58 -26.63
C VAL A 99 -17.69 -9.27 -28.13
N VAL A 100 -17.15 -8.12 -28.55
CA VAL A 100 -17.14 -7.71 -29.96
C VAL A 100 -16.34 -8.69 -30.82
N ASN A 101 -15.19 -9.17 -30.36
CA ASN A 101 -14.44 -10.22 -31.07
C ASN A 101 -15.27 -11.48 -31.32
N MET A 102 -16.07 -11.90 -30.32
CA MET A 102 -16.89 -13.11 -30.44
C MET A 102 -18.10 -12.93 -31.35
N VAL A 103 -18.79 -11.79 -31.24
CA VAL A 103 -20.07 -11.56 -31.93
C VAL A 103 -19.89 -10.97 -33.33
N ALA A 104 -18.88 -10.13 -33.51
CA ALA A 104 -18.62 -9.39 -34.75
C ALA A 104 -17.34 -9.83 -35.46
N GLY A 105 -16.68 -10.90 -35.02
CA GLY A 105 -15.41 -11.37 -35.58
C GLY A 105 -15.44 -11.62 -37.09
N GLU A 106 -16.54 -12.19 -37.60
CA GLU A 106 -16.70 -12.44 -39.05
C GLU A 106 -16.77 -11.13 -39.85
N TRP A 107 -17.53 -10.16 -39.35
CA TRP A 107 -17.60 -8.82 -39.94
C TRP A 107 -16.24 -8.10 -39.88
N ILE A 108 -15.50 -8.23 -38.77
CA ILE A 108 -14.15 -7.66 -38.61
C ILE A 108 -13.20 -8.27 -39.64
N SER A 109 -13.12 -9.60 -39.73
CA SER A 109 -12.26 -10.29 -40.70
C SER A 109 -12.60 -9.91 -42.14
N THR A 110 -13.90 -9.85 -42.48
CA THR A 110 -14.35 -9.45 -43.81
C THR A 110 -13.98 -8.00 -44.12
N SER A 111 -14.11 -7.09 -43.15
CA SER A 111 -13.74 -5.68 -43.29
C SER A 111 -12.24 -5.47 -43.47
N LEU A 112 -11.42 -6.37 -42.91
CA LEU A 112 -9.96 -6.37 -43.03
C LEU A 112 -9.44 -7.14 -44.27
N GLY A 113 -10.31 -7.87 -44.97
CA GLY A 113 -9.90 -8.75 -46.07
C GLY A 113 -9.11 -9.98 -45.60
N GLU A 114 -9.24 -10.34 -44.32
CA GLU A 114 -8.53 -11.47 -43.71
C GLU A 114 -9.44 -12.71 -43.60
N PRO A 115 -8.88 -13.93 -43.62
CA PRO A 115 -9.65 -15.14 -43.42
C PRO A 115 -10.21 -15.19 -41.99
N TYR A 116 -11.52 -15.42 -41.87
CA TYR A 116 -12.17 -15.58 -40.56
C TYR A 116 -11.75 -16.89 -39.89
N ASN A 117 -11.29 -16.81 -38.64
CA ASN A 117 -11.03 -17.95 -37.78
C ASN A 117 -11.83 -17.83 -36.48
N GLN A 118 -12.91 -18.60 -36.38
CA GLN A 118 -13.80 -18.59 -35.21
C GLN A 118 -13.09 -18.95 -33.90
N HIS A 119 -12.17 -19.90 -33.90
CA HIS A 119 -11.46 -20.30 -32.69
C HIS A 119 -10.59 -19.16 -32.16
N ALA A 120 -9.81 -18.52 -33.04
CA ALA A 120 -8.98 -17.38 -32.66
C ALA A 120 -9.81 -16.21 -32.11
N MET A 121 -10.98 -15.94 -32.71
CA MET A 121 -11.88 -14.88 -32.26
C MET A 121 -12.52 -15.19 -30.91
N ILE A 122 -12.92 -16.44 -30.68
CA ILE A 122 -13.49 -16.88 -29.40
C ILE A 122 -12.42 -16.88 -28.29
N ASP A 123 -11.26 -17.49 -28.53
CA ASP A 123 -10.20 -17.61 -27.53
C ASP A 123 -9.64 -16.22 -27.16
N GLY A 124 -9.38 -15.38 -28.16
CA GLY A 124 -8.97 -13.99 -27.94
C GLY A 124 -10.05 -13.19 -27.22
N GLY A 125 -11.33 -13.38 -27.59
CA GLY A 125 -12.46 -12.73 -26.95
C GLY A 125 -12.60 -13.09 -25.47
N LEU A 126 -12.52 -14.39 -25.15
CA LEU A 126 -12.55 -14.89 -23.77
C LEU A 126 -11.36 -14.39 -22.95
N ALA A 127 -10.17 -14.32 -23.54
CA ALA A 127 -8.99 -13.77 -22.87
C ALA A 127 -9.19 -12.28 -22.49
N PHE A 128 -9.73 -11.47 -23.40
CA PHE A 128 -10.03 -10.07 -23.11
C PHE A 128 -11.10 -9.90 -22.03
N ILE A 129 -12.16 -10.72 -22.06
CA ILE A 129 -13.20 -10.74 -21.03
C ILE A 129 -12.60 -11.10 -19.67
N ALA A 130 -11.79 -12.15 -19.60
CA ALA A 130 -11.20 -12.60 -18.34
C ALA A 130 -10.28 -11.54 -17.73
N ILE A 131 -9.39 -10.96 -18.54
CA ILE A 131 -8.47 -9.89 -18.09
C ILE A 131 -9.26 -8.64 -17.69
N GLY A 132 -10.23 -8.23 -18.51
CA GLY A 132 -11.06 -7.06 -18.23
C GLY A 132 -11.88 -7.21 -16.94
N ALA A 133 -12.47 -8.38 -16.72
CA ALA A 133 -13.20 -8.70 -15.49
C ALA A 133 -12.27 -8.70 -14.26
N ALA A 134 -11.07 -9.28 -14.38
CA ALA A 134 -10.08 -9.26 -13.30
C ALA A 134 -9.67 -7.83 -12.92
N ILE A 135 -9.45 -6.96 -13.91
CA ILE A 135 -9.13 -5.53 -13.70
C ILE A 135 -10.33 -4.81 -13.05
N ALA A 136 -11.56 -5.05 -13.53
CA ALA A 136 -12.76 -4.45 -12.96
C ALA A 136 -12.95 -4.87 -11.48
N VAL A 137 -12.74 -6.13 -11.15
CA VAL A 137 -12.78 -6.62 -9.76
C VAL A 137 -11.66 -5.99 -8.93
N ALA A 138 -10.44 -5.92 -9.47
CA ALA A 138 -9.29 -5.30 -8.80
C ALA A 138 -9.53 -3.80 -8.51
N SER A 139 -10.31 -3.11 -9.34
CA SER A 139 -10.65 -1.69 -9.15
C SER A 139 -11.53 -1.42 -7.92
N THR A 140 -12.28 -2.42 -7.45
CA THR A 140 -13.23 -2.26 -6.32
C THR A 140 -12.55 -1.94 -5.00
N ARG A 141 -11.27 -2.32 -4.84
CA ARG A 141 -10.49 -2.06 -3.63
C ARG A 141 -9.18 -1.37 -3.99
N ARG A 142 -8.80 -0.33 -3.25
CA ARG A 142 -7.52 0.41 -3.48
C ARG A 142 -6.29 -0.50 -3.50
N ARG A 143 -6.27 -1.56 -2.68
CA ARG A 143 -5.19 -2.57 -2.66
C ARG A 143 -5.04 -3.36 -3.96
N GLY A 144 -6.08 -3.41 -4.79
CA GLY A 144 -6.06 -4.07 -6.10
C GLY A 144 -5.59 -3.18 -7.25
N LEU A 145 -5.47 -1.86 -7.05
CA LEU A 145 -5.02 -0.95 -8.09
C LEU A 145 -3.64 -1.29 -8.69
N PRO A 146 -2.62 -1.70 -7.90
CA PRO A 146 -1.34 -2.10 -8.47
C PRO A 146 -1.48 -3.26 -9.46
N LEU A 147 -2.36 -4.23 -9.17
CA LEU A 147 -2.63 -5.35 -10.07
C LEU A 147 -3.29 -4.86 -11.36
N ALA A 148 -4.30 -4.00 -11.25
CA ALA A 148 -4.96 -3.39 -12.41
C ALA A 148 -3.97 -2.62 -13.30
N VAL A 149 -2.99 -1.94 -12.70
CA VAL A 149 -1.94 -1.22 -13.42
C VAL A 149 -0.97 -2.19 -14.11
N ILE A 150 -0.43 -3.18 -13.38
CA ILE A 150 0.56 -4.13 -13.91
C ILE A 150 -0.01 -4.93 -15.08
N VAL A 151 -1.27 -5.33 -15.00
CA VAL A 151 -1.92 -6.14 -16.05
C VAL A 151 -2.51 -5.25 -17.14
N GLY A 152 -3.28 -4.25 -16.76
CA GLY A 152 -4.08 -3.46 -17.69
C GLY A 152 -3.27 -2.45 -18.50
N VAL A 153 -2.27 -1.80 -17.91
CA VAL A 153 -1.52 -0.75 -18.61
C VAL A 153 -0.69 -1.30 -19.77
N PRO A 154 0.14 -2.35 -19.61
CA PRO A 154 0.89 -2.90 -20.73
C PRO A 154 -0.02 -3.35 -21.87
N LEU A 155 -1.09 -4.09 -21.55
CA LEU A 155 -2.05 -4.57 -22.54
C LEU A 155 -2.72 -3.41 -23.27
N GLY A 156 -3.25 -2.44 -22.54
CA GLY A 156 -3.91 -1.28 -23.14
C GLY A 156 -2.97 -0.44 -24.00
N LEU A 157 -1.69 -0.29 -23.63
CA LEU A 157 -0.70 0.40 -24.46
C LEU A 157 -0.39 -0.34 -25.76
N VAL A 158 -0.27 -1.68 -25.72
CA VAL A 158 -0.10 -2.49 -26.94
C VAL A 158 -1.30 -2.32 -27.87
N MET A 159 -2.52 -2.34 -27.32
CA MET A 159 -3.74 -2.08 -28.06
C MET A 159 -3.72 -0.67 -28.64
N GLY A 160 -3.43 0.36 -27.84
CA GLY A 160 -3.33 1.75 -28.30
C GLY A 160 -2.36 1.93 -29.47
N GLY A 161 -1.21 1.26 -29.42
CA GLY A 161 -0.24 1.25 -30.53
C GLY A 161 -0.81 0.65 -31.82
N ARG A 162 -1.57 -0.45 -31.74
CA ARG A 162 -2.30 -0.99 -32.90
C ARG A 162 -3.36 -0.04 -33.42
N GLY A 163 -4.10 0.61 -32.53
CA GLY A 163 -5.13 1.57 -32.92
C GLY A 163 -4.58 2.74 -33.75
N VAL A 164 -3.38 3.22 -33.42
CA VAL A 164 -2.69 4.24 -34.22
C VAL A 164 -2.34 3.72 -35.62
N HIS A 165 -1.91 2.46 -35.73
CA HIS A 165 -1.56 1.85 -37.03
C HIS A 165 -2.79 1.60 -37.92
N GLU A 166 -3.96 1.42 -37.32
CA GLU A 166 -5.21 1.14 -38.03
C GLU A 166 -5.93 2.41 -38.53
N ILE A 167 -5.41 3.60 -38.22
CA ILE A 167 -5.94 4.87 -38.73
C ILE A 167 -5.85 4.86 -40.26
N GLY A 168 -7.01 4.93 -40.92
CA GLY A 168 -7.11 4.90 -42.38
C GLY A 168 -7.20 3.50 -42.99
N VAL A 169 -7.05 2.45 -42.20
CA VAL A 169 -7.24 1.04 -42.62
C VAL A 169 -8.58 0.51 -42.13
N PHE A 170 -8.86 0.69 -40.83
CA PHE A 170 -10.08 0.19 -40.20
C PHE A 170 -10.52 1.12 -39.06
N ALA A 171 -11.48 2.00 -39.34
CA ALA A 171 -11.91 3.03 -38.40
C ALA A 171 -12.42 2.46 -37.06
N TRP A 172 -13.13 1.34 -37.09
CA TRP A 172 -13.60 0.66 -35.88
C TRP A 172 -12.44 0.14 -35.03
N GLY A 173 -11.46 -0.52 -35.67
CA GLY A 173 -10.26 -1.00 -34.98
C GLY A 173 -9.49 0.15 -34.34
N ALA A 174 -9.25 1.22 -35.09
CA ALA A 174 -8.57 2.42 -34.59
C ALA A 174 -9.25 2.99 -33.33
N VAL A 175 -10.58 3.09 -33.34
CA VAL A 175 -11.36 3.55 -32.17
C VAL A 175 -11.31 2.56 -31.02
N ALA A 176 -11.55 1.26 -31.28
CA ALA A 176 -11.59 0.23 -30.25
C ALA A 176 -10.24 0.12 -29.54
N HIS A 177 -9.17 -0.06 -30.31
CA HIS A 177 -7.80 -0.15 -29.81
C HIS A 177 -7.32 1.17 -29.18
N GLY A 178 -7.61 2.30 -29.81
CA GLY A 178 -7.28 3.63 -29.28
C GLY A 178 -7.95 3.93 -27.94
N SER A 179 -9.20 3.51 -27.76
CA SER A 179 -9.92 3.69 -26.49
C SER A 179 -9.29 2.90 -25.33
N ALA A 180 -8.82 1.67 -25.61
CA ALA A 180 -8.09 0.86 -24.63
C ALA A 180 -6.74 1.52 -24.25
N GLY A 181 -6.02 2.06 -25.25
CA GLY A 181 -4.79 2.81 -25.03
C GLY A 181 -4.99 4.06 -24.18
N LEU A 182 -6.00 4.86 -24.51
CA LEU A 182 -6.34 6.05 -23.75
C LEU A 182 -6.71 5.72 -22.30
N ALA A 183 -7.56 4.70 -22.09
CA ALA A 183 -7.94 4.27 -20.75
C ALA A 183 -6.74 3.80 -19.92
N ALA A 184 -5.78 3.08 -20.53
CA ALA A 184 -4.54 2.67 -19.89
C ALA A 184 -3.65 3.86 -19.49
N ILE A 185 -3.50 4.86 -20.37
CA ILE A 185 -2.74 6.08 -20.06
C ILE A 185 -3.38 6.82 -18.88
N VAL A 186 -4.70 7.01 -18.92
CA VAL A 186 -5.42 7.70 -17.83
C VAL A 186 -5.29 6.92 -16.51
N LEU A 187 -5.38 5.59 -16.53
CA LEU A 187 -5.13 4.76 -15.35
C LEU A 187 -3.71 4.96 -14.81
N LEU A 188 -2.70 4.90 -15.68
CA LEU A 188 -1.30 5.08 -15.28
C LEU A 188 -1.08 6.46 -14.64
N VAL A 189 -1.54 7.52 -15.31
CA VAL A 189 -1.36 8.90 -14.84
C VAL A 189 -2.06 9.11 -13.50
N THR A 190 -3.33 8.72 -13.38
CA THR A 190 -4.09 8.88 -12.12
C THR A 190 -3.49 8.06 -10.98
N TYR A 191 -2.99 6.85 -11.26
CA TYR A 191 -2.28 6.03 -10.29
C TYR A 191 -0.96 6.68 -9.83
N LEU A 192 -0.13 7.15 -10.76
CA LEU A 192 1.14 7.81 -10.43
C LEU A 192 0.95 9.09 -9.64
N ILE A 193 -0.07 9.88 -9.98
CA ILE A 193 -0.44 11.08 -9.22
C ILE A 193 -0.81 10.70 -7.78
N ALA A 194 -1.72 9.74 -7.61
CA ALA A 194 -2.14 9.28 -6.28
C ALA A 194 -0.98 8.71 -5.46
N TRP A 195 -0.10 7.93 -6.10
CA TRP A 195 1.09 7.36 -5.48
C TRP A 195 2.05 8.45 -5.00
N ARG A 196 2.37 9.44 -5.85
CA ARG A 196 3.24 10.58 -5.48
C ARG A 196 2.68 11.38 -4.31
N TYR A 197 1.38 11.67 -4.29
CA TYR A 197 0.76 12.41 -3.18
C TYR A 197 0.82 11.62 -1.86
N SER A 198 0.61 10.30 -1.90
CA SER A 198 0.73 9.46 -0.71
C SER A 198 2.15 9.42 -0.14
N HIS A 199 3.17 9.37 -1.01
CA HIS A 199 4.57 9.35 -0.59
C HIS A 199 5.06 10.68 -0.03
N ARG A 200 4.53 11.82 -0.50
CA ARG A 200 4.89 13.15 0.03
C ARG A 200 4.35 13.38 1.44
N ARG A 201 3.09 13.02 1.71
CA ARG A 201 2.50 13.13 3.05
C ARG A 201 3.27 12.34 4.12
N GLY A 202 3.77 11.15 3.78
CA GLY A 202 4.57 10.35 4.72
C GLY A 202 5.97 10.89 5.01
N ARG A 203 6.44 11.92 4.29
CA ARG A 203 7.74 12.59 4.52
C ARG A 203 7.63 13.91 5.28
N GLU A 204 6.44 14.51 5.32
CA GLU A 204 6.17 15.80 5.97
C GLU A 204 5.72 15.64 7.44
N GLU A 205 5.66 14.41 7.96
CA GLU A 205 5.55 14.12 9.40
C GLU A 205 6.93 13.75 9.98
N PRO A 206 7.79 14.73 10.33
CA PRO A 206 8.86 14.49 11.27
C PRO A 206 8.25 14.41 12.68
N VAL A 207 8.53 13.31 13.37
CA VAL A 207 8.40 13.19 14.83
C VAL A 207 9.50 14.03 15.49
#